data_AF-A0A069DBY3-F1
#
_entry.id   AF-A0A069DBY3-F1
#
_cell.length_a   1.000
_cell.length_b   1.000
_cell.length_c   1.000
_cell.angle_alpha   90.00
_cell.angle_beta   90.00
_cell.angle_gamma   90.00
#
_symmetry.space_group_name_H-M   'P 1'
#
loop_
_entity.id
_entity.type
_entity.pdbx_description
1 polymer ?
#
loop_
_entity_poly.entity_id
_entity_poly.type
_entity_poly.pdbx_seq_one_letter_code
_entity_poly.pdbx_strand_id
1 'polypeptide(L)' 'MSEEKLLELAESGEWKDRAIELLQQKTNACLDVIQSFVCDHWQNLASDEENLYNFEIYESEYQEVYAY' A
#
# COMPACT_ATOMS: atom_id res chain seq x y z
N MET A 1 8.09 -9.45 13.44
CA MET A 1 6.68 -9.22 13.82
C MET A 1 5.98 -10.57 13.72
N SER A 2 5.31 -11.04 14.76
CA SER A 2 4.54 -12.30 14.68
C SER A 2 3.28 -12.10 13.82
N GLU A 3 2.89 -13.12 13.07
CA GLU A 3 1.69 -13.12 12.20
C GLU A 3 0.41 -12.71 12.93
N GLU A 4 0.27 -13.08 14.21
CA GLU A 4 -0.85 -12.70 15.07
C GLU A 4 -0.99 -11.18 15.22
N LYS A 5 0.13 -10.47 15.27
CA LYS A 5 0.16 -9.00 15.41
C LYS A 5 -0.22 -8.31 14.10
N LEU A 6 0.03 -8.95 12.96
CA LEU A 6 -0.39 -8.45 11.64
C LEU A 6 -1.90 -8.62 11.45
N LEU A 7 -2.49 -9.69 12.00
CA LEU A 7 -3.93 -9.93 12.02
C LEU A 7 -4.66 -8.92 12.91
N GLU A 8 -4.19 -8.69 14.13
CA GLU A 8 -4.80 -7.68 15.02
C GLU A 8 -4.74 -6.28 14.40
N LEU A 9 -3.61 -5.93 13.77
CA LEU A 9 -3.49 -4.67 13.05
C LEU A 9 -4.44 -4.63 11.86
N ALA A 10 -4.57 -5.70 11.08
CA ALA A 10 -5.50 -5.79 9.95
C ALA A 10 -6.97 -5.59 10.38
N GLU A 11 -7.34 -6.08 11.57
CA GLU A 11 -8.68 -5.94 12.14
C GLU A 11 -8.92 -4.56 12.78
N SER A 12 -7.89 -3.89 13.33
CA SER A 12 -8.04 -2.57 13.95
C SER A 12 -8.17 -1.41 12.95
N GLY A 13 -7.75 -1.62 11.70
CA GLY A 13 -7.71 -0.58 10.67
C GLY A 13 -6.47 0.32 10.73
N GLU A 14 -5.70 0.28 11.82
CA GLU A 14 -4.46 1.07 11.99
C GLU A 14 -3.36 0.64 11.01
N TRP A 15 -3.47 -0.57 10.44
CA TRP A 15 -2.59 -1.03 9.36
C TRP A 15 -2.66 -0.13 8.12
N LYS A 16 -3.80 0.50 7.85
CA LYS A 16 -3.98 1.37 6.68
C LYS A 16 -3.16 2.64 6.81
N ASP A 17 -3.22 3.31 7.96
CA ASP A 17 -2.41 4.50 8.23
C ASP A 17 -0.92 4.18 8.09
N ARG A 18 -0.47 3.05 8.67
CA ARG A 18 0.93 2.60 8.53
C ARG A 18 1.31 2.36 7.07
N ALA A 19 0.44 1.70 6.31
CA ALA A 19 0.67 1.40 4.91
C ALA A 19 0.76 2.67 4.05
N ILE A 20 -0.13 3.63 4.30
CA ILE A 20 -0.15 4.94 3.63
C ILE A 20 1.13 5.71 3.94
N GLU A 21 1.53 5.78 5.20
CA GLU A 21 2.78 6.46 5.59
C GLU A 21 4.01 5.79 4.96
N LEU A 22 4.05 4.46 4.90
CA LEU A 22 5.15 3.73 4.28
C LEU A 22 5.26 4.04 2.78
N LEU A 23 4.13 3.99 2.07
CA LEU A 23 4.09 4.31 0.65
C LEU A 23 4.43 5.78 0.40
N GLN A 24 3.95 6.71 1.22
CA GLN A 24 4.31 8.13 1.11
C GLN A 24 5.80 8.41 1.34
N GLN A 25 6.45 7.67 2.25
CA GLN A 25 7.88 7.87 2.50
C GLN A 25 8.75 7.23 1.41
N LYS A 26 8.26 6.15 0.80
CA LYS A 26 9.01 5.36 -0.20
C LYS A 26 8.76 5.81 -1.63
N THR A 27 7.59 6.39 -1.88
CA THR A 27 7.12 6.79 -3.21
C THR A 27 6.65 8.24 -3.15
N ASN A 28 6.73 8.95 -4.27
CA ASN A 28 6.26 10.33 -4.36
C ASN A 28 4.86 10.40 -4.99
N ALA A 29 4.11 9.30 -4.90
CA ALA A 29 2.78 9.15 -5.48
C ALA A 29 1.74 9.99 -4.75
N CYS A 30 0.63 10.28 -5.42
CA CYS A 30 -0.49 11.00 -4.82
C CYS A 30 -1.15 10.17 -3.71
N LEU A 31 -1.57 10.84 -2.63
CA LEU A 31 -2.30 10.23 -1.51
C LEU A 31 -3.54 9.45 -1.99
N ASP A 32 -4.22 9.93 -3.03
CA ASP A 32 -5.39 9.27 -3.61
C ASP A 32 -5.05 7.88 -4.17
N VAL A 33 -3.97 7.80 -4.96
CA VAL A 33 -3.46 6.55 -5.53
C VAL A 33 -2.98 5.61 -4.43
N ILE A 34 -2.25 6.15 -3.44
CA ILE A 34 -1.79 5.40 -2.27
C ILE A 34 -2.97 4.80 -1.50
N GLN A 35 -4.00 5.59 -1.17
CA GLN A 35 -5.17 5.10 -0.46
C GLN A 35 -5.94 4.06 -1.26
N SER A 36 -6.10 4.28 -2.57
CA SER A 36 -6.77 3.32 -3.47
C SER A 36 -6.03 1.98 -3.48
N PHE A 37 -4.70 2.00 -3.62
CA PHE A 37 -3.90 0.78 -3.53
C PHE A 37 -3.96 0.13 -2.14
N VAL A 38 -3.87 0.93 -1.07
CA VAL A 38 -3.94 0.40 0.30
C VAL A 38 -5.28 -0.27 0.58
N CYS A 39 -6.36 0.22 -0.02
CA CYS A 39 -7.68 -0.35 0.20
C CYS A 39 -7.93 -1.61 -0.65
N ASP A 40 -7.49 -1.64 -1.91
CA ASP A 40 -7.80 -2.73 -2.85
C ASP A 40 -6.69 -3.79 -2.99
N HIS A 41 -5.42 -3.40 -2.85
CA HIS A 41 -4.28 -4.23 -3.23
C HIS A 41 -3.32 -4.56 -2.08
N TRP A 42 -3.31 -3.80 -1.00
CA TRP A 42 -2.37 -4.02 0.10
C TRP A 42 -2.55 -5.36 0.80
N GLN A 43 -1.45 -6.09 0.95
CA GLN A 43 -1.40 -7.40 1.57
C GLN A 43 -0.71 -7.30 2.94
N ASN A 44 -1.49 -7.32 4.02
CA ASN A 44 -0.96 -7.24 5.39
C ASN A 44 -0.05 -8.41 5.79
N LEU A 45 -0.19 -9.55 5.11
CA LEU A 45 0.64 -10.74 5.31
C LEU A 45 1.89 -10.75 4.43
N ALA A 46 1.96 -9.87 3.42
CA ALA A 46 3.13 -9.74 2.57
C ALA A 46 4.16 -8.80 3.21
N SER A 47 5.42 -8.96 2.81
CA SER A 47 6.49 -8.06 3.23
C SER A 47 6.28 -6.64 2.67
N ASP A 48 6.79 -5.63 3.38
CA ASP A 48 6.73 -4.23 2.94
C ASP A 48 7.35 -4.07 1.52
N GLU A 49 8.43 -4.80 1.21
CA GLU A 49 9.07 -4.81 -0.12
C GLU A 49 8.16 -5.35 -1.24
N GLU A 50 7.35 -6.37 -0.95
CA GLU A 50 6.45 -6.97 -1.94
C GLU A 50 5.23 -6.06 -2.17
N ASN A 51 4.72 -5.42 -1.12
CA ASN A 51 3.70 -4.38 -1.26
C ASN A 51 4.22 -3.16 -2.04
N LEU A 52 5.47 -2.76 -1.82
CA LEU A 52 6.10 -1.68 -2.58
C LEU A 52 6.24 -2.02 -4.06
N TYR A 53 6.74 -3.22 -4.39
CA TYR A 53 6.86 -3.65 -5.78
C TYR A 53 5.51 -3.69 -6.49
N ASN A 54 4.47 -4.19 -5.83
CA ASN A 54 3.11 -4.18 -6.35
C ASN A 54 2.58 -2.74 -6.54
N PHE A 55 2.94 -1.83 -5.62
CA PHE A 55 2.56 -0.42 -5.74
C PHE A 55 3.23 0.26 -6.92
N GLU A 56 4.52 0.02 -7.16
CA GLU A 56 5.23 0.60 -8.32
C GLU A 56 4.61 0.16 -9.65
N ILE A 57 4.21 -1.11 -9.76
CA ILE A 57 3.48 -1.61 -10.94
C ILE A 57 2.12 -0.92 -11.06
N TYR A 58 1.36 -0.85 -9.95
CA TYR A 58 0.05 -0.21 -9.94
C TYR A 58 0.13 1.28 -10.31
N GLU A 59 1.11 2.01 -9.76
CA GLU A 59 1.35 3.42 -10.08
C GLU A 59 1.70 3.59 -11.56
N SER A 60 2.58 2.76 -12.12
CA SER A 60 2.96 2.82 -13.53
C SER A 60 1.74 2.61 -14.44
N GLU A 61 0.94 1.57 -14.19
CA GLU A 61 -0.28 1.28 -14.96
C GLU A 61 -1.32 2.42 -14.80
N TYR A 62 -1.45 2.97 -13.58
CA TYR A 62 -2.35 4.10 -13.31
C TYR A 62 -1.91 5.35 -14.08
N GLN A 63 -0.61 5.66 -14.10
CA GLN A 63 -0.07 6.78 -14.86
C GLN A 63 -0.28 6.59 -16.36
N GLU A 64 -0.07 5.39 -16.91
CA GLU A 64 -0.30 5.12 -18.33
C GLU A 64 -1.77 5.29 -18.74
N VAL A 65 -2.71 4.88 -17.88
CA VAL A 65 -4.15 5.01 -18.14
C VAL A 65 -4.63 6.47 -18.08
N TYR A 66 -4.04 7.30 -17.21
CA TYR A 66 -4.46 8.69 -16.99
C TYR A 66 -3.56 9.75 -17.66
N ALA A 67 -2.54 9.36 -18.43
CA ALA A 67 -1.61 10.28 -19.12
C ALA A 67 -2.15 10.88 -20.45
N TYR A 68 -3.46 10.96 -20.65
CA TYR A 68 -4.10 11.47 -21.88
C TYR A 68 -4.55 12.93 -21.78
#